data_AF-A0A9P7MVX8-F1
#
_entry.id   AF-A0A9P7MVX8-F1
#
_cell.length_a   1.000
_cell.length_b   1.000
_cell.length_c   1.000
_cell.angle_alpha   90.00
_cell.angle_beta   90.00
_cell.angle_gamma   90.00
#
_symmetry.space_group_name_H-M   'P 1'
#
loop_
_entity.id
_entity.type
_entity.pdbx_description
1 polymer ?
#
loop_
_entity_poly.entity_id
_entity_poly.type
_entity_poly.pdbx_seq_one_letter_code
_entity_poly.pdbx_strand_id
1 'polypeptide(L)'
;MERLSRHMQTIKQHAEEVQSRCPMVDRFRPSFTQADGDEIASISVRHISYYYTTKVFVKRQPHIDELGLDVYGDPMVNPYIADRLRNEAAVLQF
;
A
#
# COMPACT_ATOMS: atom_id res chain seq x y z
N MET A 1 -16.69 -7.20 14.11
CA MET A 1 -15.64 -6.30 13.59
C MET A 1 -14.73 -6.00 14.77
N GLU A 2 -13.49 -6.51 14.74
CA GLU A 2 -12.51 -6.20 15.79
C GLU A 2 -12.26 -4.68 15.84
N ARG A 3 -12.13 -4.13 17.04
CA ARG A 3 -11.87 -2.71 17.23
C ARG A 3 -10.42 -2.44 16.81
N LEU A 4 -10.24 -1.70 15.71
CA LEU A 4 -8.91 -1.31 15.22
C LEU A 4 -8.10 -0.62 16.33
N SER A 5 -6.81 -0.97 16.45
CA SER A 5 -5.89 -0.29 17.38
C SER A 5 -5.73 1.19 17.03
N ARG A 6 -5.18 1.99 17.94
CA ARG A 6 -4.95 3.42 17.71
C ARG A 6 -4.03 3.62 16.50
N HIS A 7 -2.96 2.84 16.38
CA HIS A 7 -2.08 2.85 15.22
C HIS A 7 -2.82 2.62 13.90
N MET A 8 -3.72 1.63 13.86
CA MET A 8 -4.51 1.31 12.66
C MET A 8 -5.51 2.41 12.29
N GLN A 9 -6.11 3.05 13.29
CA GLN A 9 -6.99 4.21 13.06
C GLN A 9 -6.20 5.38 12.45
N THR A 10 -4.99 5.65 12.95
CA THR A 10 -4.11 6.68 12.39
C THR A 10 -3.70 6.37 10.95
N ILE A 11 -3.36 5.11 10.64
CA ILE A 11 -3.07 4.70 9.25
C ILE A 11 -4.27 4.96 8.34
N LYS A 12 -5.46 4.57 8.77
CA LYS A 12 -6.68 4.75 7.99
C LYS A 12 -6.96 6.23 7.71
N GLN A 13 -6.88 7.07 8.73
CA GLN A 13 -7.04 8.52 8.58
C GLN A 13 -6.00 9.11 7.62
N HIS A 14 -4.73 8.72 7.77
CA HIS A 14 -3.68 9.20 6.87
C HIS A 14 -3.93 8.79 5.42
N ALA A 15 -4.39 7.56 5.18
CA ALA A 15 -4.71 7.10 3.84
C ALA A 15 -5.87 7.87 3.21
N GLU A 16 -6.92 8.17 3.99
CA GLU A 16 -8.04 9.00 3.55
C GLU A 16 -7.59 10.43 3.20
N GLU A 17 -6.71 11.03 4.02
CA GLU A 17 -6.12 12.35 3.75
C GLU A 17 -5.31 12.34 2.45
N VAL A 18 -4.46 11.33 2.22
CA VAL A 18 -3.68 11.22 0.98
C VAL A 18 -4.58 11.04 -0.23
N GLN A 19 -5.57 10.15 -0.16
CA GLN A 19 -6.52 9.91 -1.25
C GLN A 19 -7.32 11.17 -1.61
N SER A 20 -7.69 11.99 -0.61
CA SER A 20 -8.40 13.25 -0.84
C SER A 20 -7.56 14.27 -1.63
N ARG A 21 -6.23 14.25 -1.46
CA ARG A 21 -5.29 15.16 -2.13
C ARG A 21 -4.82 14.62 -3.47
N CYS A 22 -4.78 13.29 -3.63
CA CYS A 22 -4.29 12.62 -4.82
C CYS A 22 -5.15 11.38 -5.11
N PRO A 23 -6.33 11.53 -5.74
CA PRO A 23 -7.22 10.42 -6.01
C PRO A 23 -6.69 9.60 -7.21
N MET A 24 -5.69 8.77 -6.96
CA MET A 24 -5.16 7.85 -7.97
C MET A 24 -5.93 6.54 -7.98
N VAL A 25 -6.19 6.03 -9.18
CA VAL A 25 -6.81 4.72 -9.38
C VAL A 25 -5.70 3.67 -9.34
N ASP A 26 -5.81 2.72 -8.42
CA ASP A 26 -4.95 1.53 -8.39
C ASP A 26 -5.49 0.47 -9.37
N ARG A 27 -4.74 0.19 -10.42
CA ARG A 27 -5.09 -0.81 -11.44
C ARG A 27 -4.42 -2.16 -11.23
N PHE A 28 -3.50 -2.25 -10.28
CA PHE A 28 -2.59 -3.40 -10.12
C PHE A 28 -2.51 -3.81 -8.65
N ARG A 29 -3.68 -3.85 -7.99
CA ARG A 29 -3.83 -4.25 -6.60
C ARG A 29 -3.34 -5.70 -6.41
N PRO A 30 -2.52 -5.98 -5.38
CA PRO A 30 -2.08 -7.33 -5.08
C PRO A 30 -3.25 -8.19 -4.58
N SER A 31 -3.13 -9.50 -4.78
CA SER A 31 -4.07 -10.46 -4.19
C SER A 31 -3.73 -10.70 -2.71
N PHE A 32 -4.72 -10.52 -1.84
CA PHE A 32 -4.59 -10.86 -0.42
C PHE A 32 -5.11 -12.28 -0.16
N THR A 33 -4.47 -12.95 0.78
CA THR A 33 -4.88 -14.25 1.31
C THR A 33 -5.47 -14.07 2.70
N GLN A 34 -6.17 -15.09 3.20
CA GLN A 34 -6.73 -15.06 4.55
C GLN A 34 -5.65 -14.91 5.65
N ALA A 35 -4.40 -15.28 5.36
CA ALA A 35 -3.27 -15.13 6.28
C ALA A 35 -2.86 -13.67 6.49
N ASP A 36 -3.12 -12.79 5.51
CA ASP A 36 -2.82 -11.36 5.56
C ASP A 36 -3.80 -10.61 6.47
N GLY A 37 -5.00 -11.16 6.64
CA GLY A 37 -6.09 -10.53 7.39
C GLY A 37 -6.78 -9.41 6.59
N ASP A 38 -7.82 -8.83 7.19
CA ASP A 38 -8.66 -7.84 6.52
C ASP A 38 -7.88 -6.57 6.16
N GLU A 39 -8.18 -6.01 5.00
CA GLU A 39 -7.60 -4.74 4.58
C GLU A 39 -8.22 -3.57 5.36
N ILE A 40 -7.35 -2.65 5.79
CA ILE A 40 -7.71 -1.48 6.58
C ILE A 40 -7.68 -0.23 5.71
N ALA A 41 -6.63 -0.11 4.89
CA ALA A 41 -6.40 1.06 4.06
C ALA A 41 -5.41 0.75 2.93
N SER A 42 -5.52 1.52 1.85
CA SER A 42 -4.57 1.52 0.74
C SER A 42 -4.20 2.96 0.39
N ILE A 43 -2.93 3.19 0.06
CA ILE A 43 -2.45 4.47 -0.47
C ILE A 43 -1.84 4.18 -1.83
N SER A 44 -2.29 4.86 -2.88
CA SER A 44 -1.64 4.79 -4.19
C SER A 44 -1.16 6.17 -4.60
N VAL A 45 0.14 6.28 -4.87
CA VAL A 45 0.76 7.47 -5.42
C VAL A 45 1.63 7.10 -6.62
N ARG A 46 2.04 8.09 -7.40
CA ARG A 46 2.69 7.92 -8.71
C ARG A 46 3.90 6.97 -8.72
N HIS A 47 4.63 6.87 -7.62
CA HIS A 47 5.88 6.11 -7.54
C HIS A 47 5.83 4.96 -6.52
N ILE A 48 4.71 4.76 -5.82
CA ILE A 48 4.56 3.71 -4.81
C ILE A 48 3.10 3.50 -4.41
N SER A 49 2.74 2.25 -4.12
CA SER A 49 1.48 1.89 -3.48
C SER A 49 1.76 1.17 -2.16
N TYR A 50 0.96 1.48 -1.14
CA TYR A 50 0.99 0.88 0.18
C TYR A 50 -0.35 0.21 0.46
N TYR A 51 -0.32 -1.00 1.00
CA TYR A 51 -1.51 -1.71 1.44
C TYR A 51 -1.34 -2.15 2.89
N TYR A 52 -2.29 -1.75 3.71
CA TYR A 52 -2.31 -2.03 5.13
C TYR A 52 -3.43 -3.01 5.42
N THR A 53 -3.06 -4.17 5.93
CA THR A 53 -3.99 -5.16 6.45
C THR A 53 -3.83 -5.27 7.97
N THR A 54 -4.70 -6.03 8.59
CA THR A 54 -4.62 -6.32 10.03
C THR A 54 -3.34 -7.06 10.44
N LYS A 55 -2.67 -7.81 9.55
CA LYS A 55 -1.48 -8.60 9.91
C LYS A 55 -0.23 -8.27 9.08
N VAL A 56 -0.39 -7.76 7.86
CA VAL A 56 0.72 -7.46 6.96
C VAL A 56 0.66 -6.04 6.41
N PHE A 57 1.84 -5.53 6.12
CA PHE A 57 2.04 -4.30 5.36
C PHE A 57 2.72 -4.67 4.04
N VAL A 58 2.11 -4.26 2.94
CA VAL A 58 2.62 -4.53 1.59
C VAL A 58 3.02 -3.22 0.95
N LYS A 59 4.29 -3.14 0.56
CA LYS A 59 4.85 -2.03 -0.22
C LYS A 59 5.05 -2.48 -1.65
N ARG A 60 4.35 -1.84 -2.59
CA ARG A 60 4.42 -2.15 -4.02
C ARG A 60 5.01 -0.96 -4.76
N GLN A 61 6.07 -1.17 -5.51
CA GLN A 61 6.50 -0.19 -6.50
C GLN A 61 5.59 -0.31 -7.74
N PRO A 62 5.37 0.77 -8.50
CA PRO A 62 4.42 0.74 -9.60
C PRO A 62 4.92 -0.21 -10.69
N HIS A 63 3.97 -0.83 -11.38
CA HIS A 63 4.23 -1.69 -12.53
C HIS A 63 4.93 -0.87 -13.62
N ILE A 64 5.69 -1.54 -14.49
CA ILE A 64 6.36 -0.88 -15.62
C ILE A 64 5.35 -0.10 -16.50
N ASP A 65 4.14 -0.65 -16.64
CA ASP A 65 3.04 0.00 -17.37
C ASP A 65 2.46 1.25 -16.64
N GLU A 66 2.73 1.42 -15.34
CA GLU A 66 2.34 2.59 -14.56
C GLU A 66 3.40 3.70 -14.59
N LEU A 67 4.67 3.34 -14.78
CA LEU A 67 5.80 4.27 -14.73
C LEU A 67 6.02 4.99 -16.06
N GLY A 68 5.66 4.35 -17.18
CA GLY A 68 5.85 4.92 -18.52
C GLY A 68 7.33 5.01 -18.89
N LEU A 69 7.68 6.04 -19.66
CA LEU A 69 9.06 6.30 -20.06
C LEU A 69 9.72 7.30 -19.09
N ASP A 70 11.01 7.13 -18.85
CA ASP A 70 11.83 8.11 -18.16
C ASP A 70 12.12 9.34 -19.05
N VAL A 71 12.97 10.25 -18.57
CA VAL A 71 13.33 11.48 -19.30
C VAL A 71 14.14 11.23 -20.58
N TYR A 72 14.67 10.01 -20.77
CA TYR A 72 15.45 9.58 -21.92
C TYR A 72 14.63 8.74 -22.91
N GLY A 73 13.40 8.38 -22.54
CA GLY A 73 12.52 7.56 -23.38
C GLY A 73 12.62 6.06 -23.10
N ASP A 74 13.33 5.65 -22.05
CA ASP A 74 13.47 4.25 -21.65
C ASP A 74 12.34 3.85 -20.68
N PRO A 75 11.84 2.60 -20.71
CA PRO A 75 10.86 2.14 -19.74
C PRO A 75 11.39 2.32 -18.32
N MET A 76 10.66 3.06 -17.48
CA MET A 76 11.08 3.27 -16.10
C MET A 76 10.85 1.96 -15.33
N VAL A 77 11.94 1.24 -15.04
CA VAL A 77 11.92 -0.06 -14.35
C VAL A 77 12.19 0.15 -12.85
N ASN A 78 11.27 -0.31 -12.00
CA ASN A 78 11.46 -0.36 -10.55
C ASN A 78 11.23 -1.83 -10.11
N PRO A 79 12.10 -2.45 -9.30
CA PRO A 79 11.99 -3.87 -8.95
C PRO A 79 10.65 -4.21 -8.26
N TYR A 80 9.99 -5.24 -8.80
CA TYR A 80 8.63 -5.66 -8.49
C TYR A 80 8.51 -6.23 -7.07
N ILE A 81 7.65 -5.61 -6.24
CA ILE A 81 7.42 -5.87 -4.81
C ILE A 81 8.73 -5.82 -3.98
N ALA A 82 9.06 -4.63 -3.48
CA ALA A 82 10.26 -4.43 -2.67
C ALA A 82 10.20 -5.20 -1.35
N ASP A 83 9.05 -5.20 -0.65
CA ASP A 83 8.93 -5.79 0.69
C ASP A 83 7.48 -6.18 1.04
N ARG A 84 7.31 -7.40 1.59
CA ARG A 84 6.11 -7.83 2.31
C ARG A 84 6.48 -8.04 3.77
N LEU A 85 6.16 -7.05 4.60
CA LEU A 85 6.58 -7.04 6.00
C LEU A 85 5.41 -7.43 6.89
N ARG A 86 5.70 -8.21 7.94
CA ARG A 86 4.75 -8.35 9.05
C ARG A 86 4.48 -6.96 9.61
N ASN A 87 3.21 -6.64 9.82
CA ASN A 87 2.84 -5.40 10.48
C ASN A 87 3.08 -5.58 11.98
N GLU A 88 4.34 -5.58 12.42
CA GLU A 88 4.71 -5.87 13.82
C GLU A 88 4.07 -4.87 14.79
N ALA A 89 3.85 -3.62 14.36
CA ALA A 89 3.10 -2.63 15.14
C ALA A 89 1.63 -3.04 15.37
N ALA A 90 0.99 -3.69 14.39
CA ALA A 90 -0.34 -4.29 14.55
C ALA A 90 -0.33 -5.49 15.51
N VAL A 91 0.70 -6.33 15.41
CA VAL A 91 0.87 -7.53 16.25
C VAL A 91 1.14 -7.15 17.71
N LEU A 92 1.88 -6.06 17.94
CA LEU A 92 2.27 -5.61 19.27
C LEU A 92 1.21 -4.70 19.95
N GLN A 93 0.05 -4.48 19.33
CA GLN A 93 -1.07 -3.68 19.88
C GLN A 93 -0.70 -2.25 20.35
N PHE A 94 0.28 -1.62 19.71
CA PHE A 94 0.59 -0.20 19.97
C PHE A 94 -0.45 0.76 19.34
#